data_AF-A0A351L2Q4-F1
#
_entry.id   AF-A0A351L2Q4-F1
#
_cell.length_a   1.000
_cell.length_b   1.000
_cell.length_c   1.000
_cell.angle_alpha   90.00
_cell.angle_beta   90.00
_cell.angle_gamma   90.00
#
_symmetry.space_group_name_H-M   'P 1'
#
loop_
_entity.id
_entity.type
_entity.pdbx_description
1 polymer ?
#
loop_
_entity_poly.entity_id
_entity_poly.type
_entity_poly.pdbx_seq_one_letter_code
_entity_poly.pdbx_strand_id
1 'polypeptide(L)'
;MEFMSRLTQQWQRWWRCWGRSLLVMLLTSGILWCGSMATATAATVEEGKTLFEQSCASCHSIDGSGASYGPDLKTVTQRRDRNWLVNWIAAPEKAIESGDAIAQELVEQYNGVPMPNMGLQPNQVESIVVYLENAAGNAIATSPEIEAPATAPSIAGDANIGQKLFAGTIGFQNGGPACMSCHTVNPVGALKGGTLGPNLTHVIDRYTEVGLQGVLPTLPFPTMQSIYQNSQLTEAEQAHLLAFFKAANQSETPNTSSTEVASFHLSSTWKFILLGVGGFLLLALLSQITWRDRLTGVRQRLVEGNKS
;
A
#
# COMPACT_ATOMS: atom_id res chain seq x y z
N MET A 1 44.81 64.89 26.62
CA MET A 1 45.43 63.78 25.85
C MET A 1 45.47 62.46 26.62
N GLU A 2 45.65 62.43 27.95
CA GLU A 2 45.66 61.16 28.72
C GLU A 2 44.33 60.40 28.77
N PHE A 3 43.18 61.08 28.71
CA PHE A 3 41.88 60.40 28.79
C PHE A 3 41.61 59.52 27.56
N MET A 4 42.08 59.95 26.38
CA MET A 4 41.91 59.19 25.14
C MET A 4 42.86 57.98 25.03
N SER A 5 44.05 58.03 25.65
CA SER A 5 44.98 56.89 25.62
C SER A 5 44.56 55.75 26.56
N ARG A 6 43.86 56.07 27.67
CA ARG A 6 43.33 55.05 28.58
C ARG A 6 42.13 54.30 27.98
N LEU A 7 41.31 54.98 27.18
CA LEU A 7 40.20 54.35 26.45
C LEU A 7 40.68 53.39 25.37
N THR A 8 41.74 53.72 24.62
CA THR A 8 42.29 52.83 23.58
C THR A 8 43.00 51.61 24.16
N GLN A 9 43.69 51.73 25.29
CA GLN A 9 44.30 50.57 25.97
C GLN A 9 43.26 49.62 26.58
N GLN A 10 42.17 50.14 27.13
CA GLN A 10 41.07 49.31 27.65
C GLN A 10 40.40 48.53 26.51
N TRP A 11 40.17 49.16 25.36
CA TRP A 11 39.55 48.53 24.19
C TRP A 11 40.43 47.43 23.59
N GLN A 12 41.75 47.64 23.51
CA GLN A 12 42.69 46.61 23.02
C GLN A 12 42.81 45.40 23.96
N ARG A 13 42.74 45.60 25.28
CA ARG A 13 42.73 44.50 26.26
C ARG A 13 41.44 43.69 26.15
N TRP A 14 40.30 44.35 25.96
CA TRP A 14 39.01 43.71 25.77
C TRP A 14 38.98 42.84 24.50
N TRP A 15 39.51 43.35 23.38
CA TRP A 15 39.61 42.62 22.12
C TRP A 15 40.54 41.40 22.20
N ARG A 16 41.66 41.48 22.92
CA ARG A 16 42.59 40.35 23.08
C ARG A 16 42.02 39.22 23.95
N CYS A 17 41.18 39.53 24.94
CA CYS A 17 40.51 38.53 25.75
C CYS A 17 39.34 37.86 25.01
N TRP A 18 38.50 38.65 24.33
CA TRP A 18 37.35 38.11 23.58
C TRP A 18 37.76 37.41 22.29
N GLY A 19 38.76 37.92 21.57
CA GLY A 19 39.26 37.32 20.34
C GLY A 19 39.90 35.94 20.56
N ARG A 20 40.64 35.75 21.66
CA ARG A 20 41.21 34.43 22.02
C ARG A 20 40.13 33.42 22.43
N SER A 21 39.11 33.85 23.17
CA SER A 21 38.01 32.97 23.56
C SER A 21 37.12 32.55 22.37
N LEU A 22 36.86 33.46 21.42
CA LEU A 22 36.13 33.16 20.18
C LEU A 22 36.89 32.18 19.27
N LEU A 23 38.21 32.34 19.16
CA LEU A 23 39.05 31.46 18.33
C LEU A 23 39.18 30.06 18.92
N VAL A 24 39.22 29.93 20.25
CA VAL A 24 39.19 28.63 20.94
C VAL A 24 37.81 27.96 20.85
N MET A 25 36.70 28.71 20.96
CA MET A 25 35.33 28.17 20.76
C MET A 25 35.06 27.68 19.33
N LEU A 26 35.60 28.38 18.33
CA LEU A 26 35.50 27.98 16.92
C LEU A 26 36.35 26.73 16.63
N LEU A 27 37.54 26.63 17.22
CA LEU A 27 38.41 25.45 17.04
C LEU A 27 37.85 24.20 17.75
N THR A 28 37.25 24.33 18.94
CA THR A 28 36.66 23.17 19.64
C THR A 28 35.33 22.74 19.01
N SER A 29 34.52 23.65 18.44
CA SER A 29 33.31 23.28 17.70
C SER A 29 33.62 22.61 16.34
N GLY A 30 34.72 22.97 15.68
CA GLY A 30 35.12 22.34 14.42
C GLY A 30 35.57 20.87 14.56
N ILE A 31 36.19 20.52 15.69
CA ILE A 31 36.67 19.16 15.97
C ILE A 31 35.51 18.20 16.28
N LEU A 32 34.39 18.70 16.82
CA LEU A 32 33.17 17.91 17.07
C LEU A 32 32.31 17.70 15.82
N TRP A 33 32.51 18.45 14.73
CA TRP A 33 31.72 18.30 13.50
C TRP A 33 32.36 17.36 12.46
N CYS A 34 33.63 16.98 12.64
CA CYS A 34 34.35 16.11 11.69
C CYS A 34 34.05 14.61 11.88
N GLY A 35 33.26 14.23 12.90
CA GLY A 35 33.00 12.83 13.28
C GLY A 35 31.80 12.15 12.61
N SER A 36 31.06 12.83 11.73
CA SER A 36 29.82 12.28 11.13
C SER A 36 29.89 12.19 9.61
N MET A 37 30.99 11.67 9.07
CA MET A 37 30.94 11.11 7.72
C MET A 37 30.18 9.79 7.81
N ALA A 38 28.91 9.81 7.41
CA ALA A 38 28.17 8.60 7.12
C ALA A 38 28.97 7.79 6.11
N THR A 39 29.51 6.66 6.53
CA THR A 39 30.11 5.67 5.63
C THR A 39 29.00 5.21 4.69
N ALA A 40 29.02 5.71 3.45
CA ALA A 40 28.23 5.14 2.37
C ALA A 40 28.65 3.68 2.22
N THR A 41 27.76 2.76 2.59
CA THR A 41 27.96 1.34 2.31
C THR A 41 28.06 1.18 0.80
N ALA A 42 29.19 0.64 0.33
CA ALA A 42 29.41 0.41 -1.07
C ALA A 42 28.37 -0.57 -1.61
N ALA A 43 27.88 -0.35 -2.82
CA ALA A 43 26.98 -1.27 -3.49
C ALA A 43 27.66 -2.63 -3.69
N THR A 44 26.98 -3.72 -3.33
CA THR A 44 27.53 -5.08 -3.46
C THR A 44 26.56 -6.01 -4.19
N VAL A 45 27.12 -7.02 -4.87
CA VAL A 45 26.34 -8.07 -5.54
C VAL A 45 25.46 -8.83 -4.56
N GLU A 46 25.97 -9.12 -3.35
CA GLU A 46 25.25 -9.91 -2.34
C GLU A 46 24.04 -9.18 -1.76
N GLU A 47 24.21 -7.89 -1.46
CA GLU A 47 23.08 -7.03 -1.07
C GLU A 47 22.06 -6.93 -2.21
N GLY A 48 22.53 -6.72 -3.44
CA GLY A 48 21.67 -6.64 -4.62
C GLY A 48 20.86 -7.91 -4.84
N LYS A 49 21.48 -9.09 -4.68
CA LYS A 49 20.82 -10.40 -4.74
C LYS A 49 19.72 -10.51 -3.68
N THR A 50 20.05 -10.19 -2.43
CA THR A 50 19.10 -10.27 -1.31
C THR A 50 17.89 -9.36 -1.55
N LEU A 51 18.12 -8.11 -1.97
CA LEU A 51 17.07 -7.17 -2.30
C LEU A 51 16.22 -7.64 -3.49
N PHE A 52 16.86 -8.21 -4.51
CA PHE A 52 16.17 -8.77 -5.66
C PHE A 52 15.21 -9.90 -5.26
N GLU A 53 15.68 -10.86 -4.47
CA GLU A 53 14.86 -11.98 -3.98
C GLU A 53 13.66 -11.51 -3.15
N GLN A 54 13.84 -10.47 -2.33
CA GLN A 54 12.80 -9.94 -1.46
C GLN A 54 11.76 -9.08 -2.17
N SER A 55 12.19 -8.30 -3.17
CA SER A 55 11.37 -7.21 -3.73
C SER A 55 11.09 -7.34 -5.23
N CYS A 56 11.92 -8.05 -5.98
CA CYS A 56 11.81 -8.12 -7.45
C CYS A 56 11.37 -9.49 -7.95
N ALA A 57 11.80 -10.57 -7.30
CA ALA A 57 11.61 -11.95 -7.75
C ALA A 57 10.14 -12.42 -7.75
N SER A 58 9.26 -11.75 -6.98
CA SER A 58 7.82 -12.01 -7.02
C SER A 58 7.18 -11.65 -8.37
N CYS A 59 7.83 -10.76 -9.11
CA CYS A 59 7.31 -10.16 -10.34
C CYS A 59 8.19 -10.51 -11.55
N HIS A 60 9.51 -10.53 -11.37
CA HIS A 60 10.50 -10.67 -12.43
C HIS A 60 11.28 -11.99 -12.33
N SER A 61 11.45 -12.63 -13.47
CA SER A 61 12.44 -13.70 -13.65
C SER A 61 13.81 -13.12 -14.02
N ILE A 62 14.86 -13.91 -13.83
CA ILE A 62 16.24 -13.57 -14.24
C ILE A 62 16.96 -14.73 -14.95
N ASP A 63 16.31 -15.89 -15.00
CA ASP A 63 16.84 -17.14 -15.54
C ASP A 63 16.50 -17.34 -17.03
N GLY A 64 15.60 -16.51 -17.58
CA GLY A 64 15.09 -16.68 -18.94
C GLY A 64 13.85 -17.55 -19.03
N SER A 65 13.19 -17.85 -17.90
CA SER A 65 11.88 -18.52 -17.87
C SER A 65 10.78 -17.69 -18.56
N GLY A 66 11.04 -16.40 -18.82
CA GLY A 66 10.15 -15.51 -19.56
C GLY A 66 9.33 -14.60 -18.66
N ALA A 67 8.49 -13.79 -19.27
CA ALA A 67 7.63 -12.85 -18.56
C ALA A 67 6.56 -13.58 -17.74
N SER A 68 6.41 -13.18 -16.48
CA SER A 68 5.26 -13.54 -15.65
C SER A 68 4.41 -12.28 -15.47
N TYR A 69 4.58 -11.55 -14.37
CA TYR A 69 3.99 -10.23 -14.18
C TYR A 69 4.88 -9.10 -14.70
N GLY A 70 6.19 -9.20 -14.49
CA GLY A 70 7.19 -8.31 -15.06
C GLY A 70 7.99 -8.96 -16.19
N PRO A 71 8.72 -8.18 -16.99
CA PRO A 71 9.67 -8.71 -17.97
C PRO A 71 10.76 -9.54 -17.31
N ASP A 72 11.23 -10.57 -18.02
CA ASP A 72 12.46 -11.25 -17.66
C ASP A 72 13.65 -10.26 -17.70
N LEU A 73 14.42 -10.27 -16.61
CA LEU A 73 15.54 -9.36 -16.39
C LEU A 73 16.88 -9.97 -16.75
N LYS A 74 16.90 -11.22 -17.23
CA LYS A 74 18.09 -11.80 -17.84
C LYS A 74 18.64 -10.84 -18.89
N THR A 75 19.93 -10.49 -18.79
CA THR A 75 20.62 -9.55 -19.70
C THR A 75 19.96 -8.16 -19.87
N VAL A 76 19.12 -7.70 -18.94
CA VAL A 76 18.47 -6.38 -19.03
C VAL A 76 19.48 -5.24 -19.11
N THR A 77 20.63 -5.39 -18.46
CA THR A 77 21.76 -4.44 -18.46
C THR A 77 22.46 -4.33 -19.82
N GLN A 78 22.24 -5.28 -20.72
CA GLN A 78 22.68 -5.20 -22.11
C GLN A 78 21.62 -4.55 -23.02
N ARG A 79 20.34 -4.61 -22.62
CA ARG A 79 19.21 -4.07 -23.39
C ARG A 79 18.85 -2.63 -23.04
N ARG A 80 19.30 -2.12 -21.89
CA ARG A 80 18.92 -0.82 -21.34
C ARG A 80 20.15 -0.11 -20.77
N ASP A 81 20.14 1.21 -20.90
CA ASP A 81 21.16 2.05 -20.29
C ASP A 81 21.14 1.92 -18.76
N ARG A 82 22.33 1.94 -18.16
CA ARG A 82 22.48 1.78 -16.70
C ARG A 82 21.80 2.90 -15.93
N ASN A 83 21.93 4.15 -16.37
CA ASN A 83 21.31 5.29 -15.69
C ASN A 83 19.79 5.23 -15.85
N TRP A 84 19.30 4.77 -17.00
CA TRP A 84 17.88 4.51 -17.18
C TRP A 84 17.38 3.46 -16.18
N LEU A 85 18.10 2.35 -15.99
CA LEU A 85 17.74 1.32 -14.99
C LEU A 85 17.74 1.87 -13.56
N VAL A 86 18.75 2.65 -13.18
CA VAL A 86 18.80 3.29 -11.85
C VAL A 86 17.60 4.21 -11.65
N ASN A 87 17.29 5.08 -12.61
CA ASN A 87 16.17 6.00 -12.52
C ASN A 87 14.82 5.27 -12.49
N TRP A 88 14.66 4.24 -13.32
CA TRP A 88 13.46 3.42 -13.40
C TRP A 88 13.19 2.66 -12.10
N ILE A 89 14.22 2.04 -11.51
CA ILE A 89 14.07 1.28 -10.26
C ILE A 89 13.81 2.22 -9.08
N ALA A 90 14.43 3.41 -9.06
CA ALA A 90 14.28 4.37 -7.97
C ALA A 90 12.92 5.09 -7.97
N ALA A 91 12.38 5.41 -9.14
CA ALA A 91 11.15 6.19 -9.28
C ALA A 91 10.43 5.89 -10.62
N PRO A 92 9.83 4.70 -10.78
CA PRO A 92 9.15 4.32 -12.03
C PRO A 92 7.99 5.25 -12.37
N GLU A 93 7.28 5.77 -11.37
CA GLU A 93 6.19 6.73 -11.53
C GLU A 93 6.66 8.02 -12.23
N LYS A 94 7.87 8.51 -11.91
CA LYS A 94 8.40 9.73 -12.54
C LYS A 94 8.74 9.51 -14.00
N ALA A 95 9.30 8.34 -14.33
CA ALA A 95 9.58 7.98 -15.72
C ALA A 95 8.28 7.89 -16.54
N ILE A 96 7.23 7.29 -15.99
CA ILE A 96 5.91 7.20 -16.65
C ILE A 96 5.28 8.60 -16.81
N GLU A 97 5.25 9.41 -15.74
CA GLU A 97 4.68 10.76 -15.74
C GLU A 97 5.41 11.72 -16.69
N SER A 98 6.73 11.59 -16.80
CA SER A 98 7.54 12.38 -17.72
C SER A 98 7.33 12.02 -19.20
N GLY A 99 6.62 10.93 -19.48
CA GLY A 99 6.36 10.46 -20.84
C GLY A 99 7.51 9.71 -21.49
N ASP A 100 8.36 9.04 -20.70
CA ASP A 100 9.40 8.15 -21.24
C ASP A 100 8.75 7.07 -22.12
N ALA A 101 9.17 6.99 -23.39
CA ALA A 101 8.54 6.11 -24.37
C ALA A 101 8.69 4.62 -24.00
N ILE A 102 9.82 4.24 -23.40
CA ILE A 102 10.08 2.86 -22.97
C ILE A 102 9.19 2.53 -21.78
N ALA A 103 9.06 3.45 -20.82
CA ALA A 103 8.18 3.31 -19.68
C ALA A 103 6.72 3.10 -20.11
N GLN A 104 6.23 3.93 -21.03
CA GLN A 104 4.84 3.83 -21.53
C GLN A 104 4.59 2.53 -22.27
N GLU A 105 5.53 2.13 -23.15
CA GLU A 105 5.45 0.86 -23.88
C GLU A 105 5.42 -0.33 -22.91
N LEU A 106 6.26 -0.33 -21.88
CA LEU A 106 6.27 -1.38 -20.86
C LEU A 106 4.94 -1.43 -20.10
N VAL A 107 4.39 -0.30 -19.68
CA VAL A 107 3.09 -0.29 -18.98
C VAL A 107 1.99 -0.88 -19.87
N GLU A 108 1.95 -0.52 -21.16
CA GLU A 108 0.97 -1.07 -22.10
C GLU A 108 1.16 -2.57 -22.33
N GLN A 109 2.40 -3.03 -22.52
CA GLN A 109 2.75 -4.43 -22.73
C GLN A 109 2.37 -5.31 -21.53
N TYR A 110 2.43 -4.77 -20.31
CA TYR A 110 2.16 -5.48 -19.06
C TYR A 110 0.79 -5.11 -18.48
N ASN A 111 -0.25 -5.17 -19.32
CA ASN A 111 -1.68 -5.01 -18.97
C ASN A 111 -2.04 -3.68 -18.28
N GLY A 112 -1.31 -2.61 -18.60
CA GLY A 112 -1.52 -1.30 -17.97
C GLY A 112 -1.07 -1.25 -16.50
N VAL A 113 -0.32 -2.25 -16.02
CA VAL A 113 0.12 -2.31 -14.63
C VAL A 113 1.52 -1.72 -14.50
N PRO A 114 1.67 -0.53 -13.90
CA PRO A 114 2.98 0.07 -13.73
C PRO A 114 3.80 -0.68 -12.68
N MET A 115 5.11 -0.74 -12.88
CA MET A 115 6.04 -1.18 -11.84
C MET A 115 5.88 -0.26 -10.62
N PRO A 116 5.53 -0.79 -9.44
CA PRO A 116 5.36 0.04 -8.25
C PRO A 116 6.70 0.59 -7.78
N ASN A 117 6.68 1.74 -7.13
CA ASN A 117 7.85 2.22 -6.41
C ASN A 117 8.10 1.33 -5.19
N MET A 118 9.29 0.72 -5.14
CA MET A 118 9.69 -0.21 -4.08
C MET A 118 10.29 0.50 -2.86
N GLY A 119 10.34 1.84 -2.84
CA GLY A 119 10.81 2.63 -1.71
C GLY A 119 12.30 2.47 -1.40
N LEU A 120 13.09 2.06 -2.40
CA LEU A 120 14.50 1.73 -2.26
C LEU A 120 15.37 2.98 -2.08
N GLN A 121 16.37 2.87 -1.22
CA GLN A 121 17.40 3.89 -1.06
C GLN A 121 18.38 3.89 -2.25
N PRO A 122 19.05 5.01 -2.57
CA PRO A 122 19.94 5.10 -3.72
C PRO A 122 21.03 4.02 -3.76
N ASN A 123 21.62 3.67 -2.60
CA ASN A 123 22.63 2.60 -2.51
C ASN A 123 22.03 1.21 -2.79
N GLN A 124 20.79 0.97 -2.38
CA GLN A 124 20.08 -0.28 -2.63
C GLN A 124 19.77 -0.47 -4.12
N VAL A 125 19.36 0.62 -4.80
CA VAL A 125 19.15 0.62 -6.25
C VAL A 125 20.46 0.28 -6.98
N GLU A 126 21.57 0.89 -6.56
CA GLU A 126 22.89 0.59 -7.11
C GLU A 126 23.29 -0.87 -6.89
N SER A 127 23.07 -1.42 -5.69
CA SER A 127 23.33 -2.84 -5.39
C SER A 127 22.52 -3.78 -6.30
N ILE A 128 21.25 -3.47 -6.57
CA ILE A 128 20.41 -4.25 -7.50
C ILE A 128 20.96 -4.19 -8.92
N VAL A 129 21.31 -3.00 -9.43
CA VAL A 129 21.87 -2.87 -10.78
C VAL A 129 23.19 -3.63 -10.92
N VAL A 130 24.07 -3.54 -9.92
CA VAL A 130 25.31 -4.32 -9.86
C VAL A 130 25.04 -5.83 -9.87
N TYR A 131 24.03 -6.29 -9.14
CA TYR A 131 23.60 -7.68 -9.19
C TYR A 131 23.12 -8.10 -10.59
N LEU A 132 22.29 -7.29 -11.23
CA LEU A 132 21.80 -7.54 -12.61
C LEU A 132 22.93 -7.57 -13.65
N GLU A 133 23.96 -6.73 -13.47
CA GLU A 133 25.16 -6.73 -14.32
C GLU A 133 25.94 -8.06 -14.20
N ASN A 134 26.10 -8.55 -12.96
CA ASN A 134 26.79 -9.80 -12.68
C ASN A 134 25.99 -11.02 -13.13
N ALA A 135 24.66 -10.98 -12.98
CA ALA A 135 23.75 -12.01 -13.49
C ALA A 135 23.70 -12.07 -15.03
N ALA A 136 23.99 -10.95 -15.71
CA ALA A 136 24.08 -10.90 -17.17
C ALA A 136 25.43 -11.38 -17.73
N GLY A 137 26.52 -11.25 -16.96
CA GLY A 137 27.89 -11.61 -17.36
C GLY A 137 28.28 -13.05 -17.05
N ASN A 138 27.68 -13.66 -16.04
CA ASN A 138 27.86 -15.07 -15.71
C ASN A 138 26.62 -15.85 -16.16
N ALA A 139 26.81 -16.82 -17.06
CA ALA A 139 25.99 -18.02 -16.99
C ALA A 139 26.20 -18.54 -15.56
N ILE A 140 25.18 -18.39 -14.72
CA ILE A 140 25.21 -18.87 -13.35
C ILE A 140 25.33 -20.41 -13.44
N ALA A 141 26.58 -20.89 -13.49
CA ALA A 141 26.93 -22.25 -13.21
C ALA A 141 26.57 -22.45 -11.73
N THR A 142 25.50 -23.20 -11.55
CA THR A 142 24.94 -23.58 -10.25
C THR A 142 24.41 -22.39 -9.46
N SER A 143 23.26 -21.87 -9.92
CA SER A 143 22.18 -21.68 -8.96
C SER A 143 22.11 -23.00 -8.20
N PRO A 144 22.16 -23.06 -6.85
CA PRO A 144 21.52 -24.20 -6.21
C PRO A 144 20.17 -24.27 -6.89
N GLU A 145 19.91 -25.46 -7.44
CA GLU A 145 18.63 -25.87 -7.96
C GLU A 145 17.56 -24.99 -7.34
N ILE A 146 16.99 -24.11 -8.16
CA ILE A 146 15.65 -23.65 -7.91
C ILE A 146 14.87 -24.97 -7.98
N GLU A 147 14.85 -25.69 -6.86
CA GLU A 147 13.61 -26.18 -6.34
C GLU A 147 12.73 -24.93 -6.47
N ALA A 148 11.95 -24.92 -7.54
CA ALA A 148 10.72 -24.19 -7.49
C ALA A 148 10.16 -24.42 -6.09
N PRO A 149 9.54 -23.44 -5.44
CA PRO A 149 8.46 -23.81 -4.57
C PRO A 149 7.40 -24.50 -5.47
N ALA A 150 7.64 -25.77 -5.81
CA ALA A 150 6.65 -26.82 -5.76
C ALA A 150 6.42 -27.05 -4.26
N THR A 151 5.87 -26.08 -3.56
CA THR A 151 4.42 -26.05 -3.47
C THR A 151 3.85 -24.67 -3.80
N ALA A 152 3.15 -24.59 -4.95
CA ALA A 152 1.80 -24.00 -4.90
C ALA A 152 1.11 -24.60 -3.66
N PRO A 153 0.39 -23.84 -2.82
CA PRO A 153 -0.20 -24.42 -1.63
C PRO A 153 -1.00 -25.66 -2.03
N SER A 154 -0.51 -26.84 -1.65
CA SER A 154 -1.21 -28.12 -1.77
C SER A 154 -2.52 -28.10 -0.95
N ILE A 155 -2.63 -27.08 -0.09
CA ILE A 155 -3.83 -26.74 0.64
C ILE A 155 -4.79 -26.02 -0.32
N ALA A 156 -5.85 -26.73 -0.72
CA ALA A 156 -6.97 -26.10 -1.41
C ALA A 156 -7.58 -25.00 -0.52
N GLY A 157 -7.53 -23.76 -0.99
CA GLY A 157 -8.09 -22.62 -0.27
C GLY A 157 -9.63 -22.62 -0.26
N ASP A 158 -10.22 -22.33 0.89
CA ASP A 158 -11.64 -21.99 1.05
C ASP A 158 -11.85 -20.46 0.96
N ALA A 159 -12.64 -20.02 -0.03
CA ALA A 159 -12.98 -18.62 -0.27
C ALA A 159 -13.74 -17.97 0.91
N ASN A 160 -14.56 -18.72 1.65
CA ASN A 160 -15.29 -18.19 2.81
C ASN A 160 -14.36 -17.91 3.98
N ILE A 161 -13.35 -18.76 4.17
CA ILE A 161 -12.30 -18.54 5.17
C ILE A 161 -11.45 -17.33 4.75
N GLY A 162 -11.07 -17.25 3.46
CA GLY A 162 -10.36 -16.10 2.91
C GLY A 162 -11.10 -14.78 3.10
N GLN A 163 -12.42 -14.79 2.86
CA GLN A 163 -13.28 -13.63 3.11
C GLN A 163 -13.24 -13.18 4.57
N LYS A 164 -13.28 -14.13 5.52
CA LYS A 164 -13.24 -13.83 6.96
C LYS A 164 -11.87 -13.33 7.42
N LEU A 165 -10.78 -13.87 6.86
CA LEU A 165 -9.41 -13.39 7.09
C LEU A 165 -9.24 -11.96 6.56
N PHE A 166 -9.66 -11.73 5.30
CA PHE A 166 -9.65 -10.39 4.70
C PHE A 166 -10.45 -9.40 5.55
N ALA A 167 -11.62 -9.81 6.02
CA ALA A 167 -12.50 -8.98 6.83
C ALA A 167 -12.04 -8.76 8.27
N GLY A 168 -11.09 -9.54 8.77
CA GLY A 168 -10.68 -9.50 10.17
C GLY A 168 -11.66 -10.16 11.14
N THR A 169 -12.65 -10.88 10.63
CA THR A 169 -13.52 -11.73 11.47
C THR A 169 -12.73 -12.92 12.03
N ILE A 170 -11.75 -13.40 11.26
CA ILE A 170 -10.70 -14.32 11.72
C ILE A 170 -9.39 -13.54 11.65
N GLY A 171 -8.65 -13.50 12.75
CA GLY A 171 -7.33 -12.86 12.79
C GLY A 171 -6.27 -13.75 12.13
N PHE A 172 -5.25 -13.12 11.56
CA PHE A 172 -4.07 -13.84 11.07
C PHE A 172 -3.30 -14.46 12.25
N GLN A 173 -2.78 -15.67 12.05
CA GLN A 173 -2.05 -16.42 13.08
C GLN A 173 -0.83 -15.65 13.60
N ASN A 174 -0.11 -14.97 12.72
CA ASN A 174 1.08 -14.18 13.08
C ASN A 174 0.73 -12.74 13.50
N GLY A 175 -0.54 -12.43 13.79
CA GLY A 175 -0.96 -11.17 14.41
C GLY A 175 -1.00 -9.95 13.49
N GLY A 176 -0.96 -10.14 12.17
CA GLY A 176 -1.08 -9.06 11.20
C GLY A 176 -2.47 -8.41 11.21
N PRO A 177 -2.60 -7.13 10.81
CA PRO A 177 -3.90 -6.48 10.70
C PRO A 177 -4.75 -7.10 9.58
N ALA A 178 -6.07 -6.97 9.67
CA ALA A 178 -6.97 -7.42 8.62
C ALA A 178 -6.83 -6.56 7.36
N CYS A 179 -6.87 -7.19 6.18
CA CYS A 179 -6.72 -6.50 4.89
C CYS A 179 -7.82 -5.44 4.66
N MET A 180 -9.05 -5.69 5.11
CA MET A 180 -10.20 -4.76 4.95
C MET A 180 -9.96 -3.42 5.65
N SER A 181 -9.03 -3.35 6.60
CA SER A 181 -8.68 -2.08 7.27
C SER A 181 -8.13 -1.05 6.29
N CYS A 182 -7.51 -1.51 5.19
CA CYS A 182 -6.93 -0.66 4.16
C CYS A 182 -7.53 -0.90 2.77
N HIS A 183 -7.96 -2.13 2.45
CA HIS A 183 -8.44 -2.51 1.13
C HIS A 183 -9.95 -2.77 1.10
N THR A 184 -10.51 -2.77 -0.11
CA THR A 184 -11.90 -3.15 -0.39
C THR A 184 -11.94 -4.30 -1.40
N VAL A 185 -12.90 -5.22 -1.27
CA VAL A 185 -13.14 -6.33 -2.21
C VAL A 185 -14.63 -6.61 -2.25
N ASN A 186 -15.32 -6.45 -3.37
CA ASN A 186 -16.76 -6.76 -3.42
C ASN A 186 -17.03 -8.25 -3.08
N PRO A 187 -18.03 -8.56 -2.22
CA PRO A 187 -19.00 -7.66 -1.57
C PRO A 187 -18.53 -7.07 -0.21
N VAL A 188 -17.33 -7.44 0.24
CA VAL A 188 -16.75 -7.06 1.52
C VAL A 188 -16.18 -5.63 1.51
N GLY A 189 -16.74 -4.78 2.37
CA GLY A 189 -16.30 -3.39 2.49
C GLY A 189 -17.01 -2.41 1.56
N ALA A 190 -18.01 -2.85 0.78
CA ALA A 190 -18.85 -1.99 -0.07
C ALA A 190 -19.58 -0.86 0.70
N LEU A 191 -19.71 -0.97 2.02
CA LEU A 191 -20.28 0.08 2.90
C LEU A 191 -19.34 0.49 4.06
N LYS A 192 -18.15 -0.13 4.21
CA LYS A 192 -17.30 0.05 5.40
C LYS A 192 -15.89 -0.56 5.32
N GLY A 193 -15.23 -0.52 4.16
CA GLY A 193 -13.82 -0.94 4.01
C GLY A 193 -12.85 0.24 3.93
N GLY A 194 -11.59 -0.02 4.25
CA GLY A 194 -10.51 0.97 4.24
C GLY A 194 -10.34 1.60 2.86
N THR A 195 -10.22 2.92 2.83
CA THR A 195 -9.99 3.72 1.60
C THR A 195 -8.51 4.03 1.37
N LEU A 196 -7.62 3.41 2.15
CA LEU A 196 -6.20 3.73 2.14
C LEU A 196 -5.43 2.97 1.04
N GLY A 197 -5.86 1.75 0.74
CA GLY A 197 -5.31 0.89 -0.29
C GLY A 197 -6.26 0.73 -1.48
N PRO A 198 -5.77 0.22 -2.62
CA PRO A 198 -6.57 -0.02 -3.81
C PRO A 198 -7.68 -1.05 -3.57
N ASN A 199 -8.73 -0.97 -4.38
CA ASN A 199 -9.75 -2.03 -4.48
C ASN A 199 -9.12 -3.28 -5.12
N LEU A 200 -9.27 -4.42 -4.45
CA LEU A 200 -8.70 -5.71 -4.82
C LEU A 200 -9.71 -6.67 -5.46
N THR A 201 -10.93 -6.21 -5.80
CA THR A 201 -11.97 -7.04 -6.46
C THR A 201 -11.45 -7.70 -7.73
N HIS A 202 -10.74 -6.93 -8.56
CA HIS A 202 -10.12 -7.39 -9.80
C HIS A 202 -8.61 -7.58 -9.68
N VAL A 203 -8.13 -7.95 -8.48
CA VAL A 203 -6.69 -8.14 -8.26
C VAL A 203 -6.16 -9.31 -9.09
N ILE A 204 -7.00 -10.33 -9.36
CA ILE A 204 -6.64 -11.47 -10.20
C ILE A 204 -6.48 -11.05 -11.66
N ASP A 205 -7.31 -10.16 -12.19
CA ASP A 205 -7.14 -9.66 -13.55
C ASP A 205 -5.85 -8.83 -13.69
N ARG A 206 -5.48 -8.10 -12.63
CA ARG A 206 -4.27 -7.24 -12.62
C ARG A 206 -2.97 -8.02 -12.43
N TYR A 207 -2.96 -9.01 -11.53
CA TYR A 207 -1.73 -9.69 -11.10
C TYR A 207 -1.69 -11.19 -11.43
N THR A 208 -2.77 -11.75 -11.99
CA THR A 208 -2.97 -13.19 -12.23
C THR A 208 -2.99 -14.06 -10.96
N GLU A 209 -3.52 -15.27 -11.06
CA GLU A 209 -3.54 -16.22 -9.93
C GLU A 209 -2.12 -16.63 -9.51
N VAL A 210 -1.23 -16.86 -10.49
CA VAL A 210 0.17 -17.25 -10.25
C VAL A 210 0.98 -16.09 -9.68
N GLY A 211 0.77 -14.86 -10.17
CA GLY A 211 1.48 -13.69 -9.64
C GLY A 211 1.08 -13.36 -8.20
N LEU A 212 -0.20 -13.52 -7.82
CA LEU A 212 -0.58 -13.35 -6.41
C LEU A 212 0.12 -14.34 -5.47
N GLN A 213 0.38 -15.58 -5.92
CA GLN A 213 1.11 -16.55 -5.10
C GLN A 213 2.54 -16.10 -4.80
N GLY A 214 3.18 -15.34 -5.68
CA GLY A 214 4.50 -14.73 -5.42
C GLY A 214 4.44 -13.48 -4.55
N VAL A 215 3.32 -12.75 -4.55
CA VAL A 215 3.16 -11.48 -3.82
C VAL A 215 2.66 -11.67 -2.39
N LEU A 216 1.75 -12.62 -2.15
CA LEU A 216 1.15 -12.86 -0.82
C LEU A 216 2.15 -13.25 0.29
N PRO A 217 3.25 -14.00 0.02
CA PRO A 217 4.20 -14.36 1.07
C PRO A 217 5.00 -13.17 1.60
N THR A 218 5.38 -12.23 0.72
CA THR A 218 6.32 -11.15 1.04
C THR A 218 5.66 -9.78 1.18
N LEU A 219 4.49 -9.58 0.54
CA LEU A 219 3.75 -8.32 0.48
C LEU A 219 4.70 -7.12 0.24
N PRO A 220 5.45 -7.11 -0.89
CA PRO A 220 6.66 -6.30 -1.06
C PRO A 220 6.38 -4.81 -1.32
N PHE A 221 5.16 -4.34 -1.08
CA PHE A 221 4.78 -2.94 -1.25
C PHE A 221 5.23 -2.13 -0.03
N PRO A 222 5.87 -0.95 -0.17
CA PRO A 222 6.48 -0.21 0.95
C PRO A 222 5.55 0.01 2.17
N THR A 223 4.28 0.33 1.90
CA THR A 223 3.25 0.53 2.93
C THR A 223 2.82 -0.77 3.61
N MET A 224 2.87 -1.91 2.92
CA MET A 224 2.51 -3.22 3.49
C MET A 224 3.69 -3.93 4.14
N GLN A 225 4.89 -3.82 3.55
CA GLN A 225 6.10 -4.48 4.02
C GLN A 225 6.40 -4.11 5.47
N SER A 226 6.37 -2.81 5.80
CA SER A 226 6.58 -2.33 7.18
C SER A 226 5.54 -2.84 8.19
N ILE A 227 4.32 -3.15 7.72
CA ILE A 227 3.22 -3.64 8.55
C ILE A 227 3.33 -5.15 8.77
N TYR A 228 3.69 -5.91 7.72
CA TYR A 228 3.69 -7.38 7.74
C TYR A 228 5.08 -8.01 7.91
N GLN A 229 6.16 -7.23 8.01
CA GLN A 229 7.53 -7.73 8.18
C GLN A 229 7.66 -8.78 9.29
N ASN A 230 6.96 -8.57 10.41
CA ASN A 230 6.96 -9.46 11.58
C ASN A 230 5.68 -10.33 11.70
N SER A 231 4.77 -10.24 10.72
CA SER A 231 3.44 -10.85 10.77
C SER A 231 3.08 -11.49 9.43
N GLN A 232 4.04 -12.21 8.84
CA GLN A 232 3.91 -12.85 7.53
C GLN A 232 2.73 -13.83 7.50
N LEU A 233 2.09 -13.96 6.34
CA LEU A 233 0.95 -14.87 6.16
C LEU A 233 1.43 -16.31 6.09
N THR A 234 0.73 -17.23 6.77
CA THR A 234 0.98 -18.67 6.63
C THR A 234 0.51 -19.18 5.26
N GLU A 235 1.08 -20.29 4.77
CA GLU A 235 0.70 -20.87 3.47
C GLU A 235 -0.80 -21.18 3.36
N ALA A 236 -1.43 -21.64 4.46
CA ALA A 236 -2.86 -21.89 4.51
C ALA A 236 -3.67 -20.59 4.35
N GLU A 237 -3.28 -19.52 5.04
CA GLU A 237 -3.93 -18.21 4.94
C GLU A 237 -3.78 -17.62 3.53
N GLN A 238 -2.60 -17.76 2.92
CA GLN A 238 -2.35 -17.35 1.55
C GLN A 238 -3.28 -18.09 0.57
N ALA A 239 -3.45 -19.40 0.73
CA ALA A 239 -4.36 -20.20 -0.09
C ALA A 239 -5.82 -19.76 0.06
N HIS A 240 -6.29 -19.53 1.29
CA HIS A 240 -7.64 -19.03 1.57
C HIS A 240 -7.88 -17.66 0.94
N LEU A 241 -6.94 -16.72 1.09
CA LEU A 241 -7.03 -15.38 0.50
C LEU A 241 -7.05 -15.45 -1.03
N LEU A 242 -6.20 -16.27 -1.65
CA LEU A 242 -6.19 -16.45 -3.09
C LEU A 242 -7.54 -17.00 -3.60
N ALA A 243 -8.10 -18.00 -2.93
CA ALA A 243 -9.42 -18.54 -3.27
C ALA A 243 -10.53 -17.48 -3.16
N PHE A 244 -10.45 -16.61 -2.15
CA PHE A 244 -11.37 -15.49 -2.00
C PHE A 244 -11.24 -14.46 -3.13
N PHE A 245 -10.02 -14.05 -3.50
CA PHE A 245 -9.81 -13.10 -4.59
C PHE A 245 -10.27 -13.66 -5.94
N LYS A 246 -10.08 -14.96 -6.18
CA LYS A 246 -10.59 -15.66 -7.36
C LYS A 246 -12.12 -15.64 -7.43
N ALA A 247 -12.79 -15.92 -6.31
CA ALA A 247 -14.24 -15.85 -6.23
C ALA A 247 -14.76 -14.42 -6.43
N ALA A 248 -14.11 -13.42 -5.80
CA ALA A 248 -14.48 -12.02 -5.93
C ALA A 248 -14.36 -11.51 -7.39
N ASN A 249 -13.31 -11.92 -8.11
CA ASN A 249 -13.09 -11.56 -9.51
C ASN A 249 -14.22 -12.07 -10.44
N GLN A 250 -14.76 -13.26 -10.13
CA GLN A 250 -15.83 -13.89 -10.92
C GLN A 250 -17.24 -13.38 -10.58
N SER A 251 -17.37 -12.64 -9.48
CA SER A 251 -18.66 -12.19 -8.96
C SER A 251 -19.28 -11.02 -9.74
N GLU A 252 -18.61 -10.52 -10.79
CA GLU A 252 -19.08 -9.44 -11.69
C GLU A 252 -19.17 -9.88 -13.17
N THR A 253 -19.70 -11.08 -13.48
CA THR A 253 -20.15 -11.35 -14.87
C THR A 253 -21.54 -10.74 -15.10
N PRO A 254 -21.71 -9.74 -15.99
CA PRO A 254 -23.02 -9.30 -16.43
C PRO A 254 -23.51 -10.24 -17.52
N ASN A 255 -23.93 -11.45 -17.16
CA ASN A 255 -24.56 -12.38 -18.11
C ASN A 255 -26.08 -12.28 -18.02
N THR A 256 -26.62 -11.40 -18.86
CA THR A 256 -27.98 -11.47 -19.38
C THR A 256 -28.16 -12.73 -20.23
N SER A 257 -28.73 -13.79 -19.65
CA SER A 257 -29.54 -14.85 -20.31
C SER A 257 -29.64 -16.01 -19.31
N SER A 258 -30.78 -16.58 -18.95
CA SER A 258 -32.15 -16.44 -19.40
C SER A 258 -33.00 -17.24 -18.41
N THR A 259 -34.25 -16.81 -18.24
CA THR A 259 -35.35 -17.58 -17.63
C THR A 259 -35.17 -18.01 -16.18
N GLU A 260 -35.35 -17.08 -15.24
CA GLU A 260 -36.15 -17.36 -14.06
C GLU A 260 -36.73 -16.05 -13.50
N VAL A 261 -37.99 -15.82 -13.87
CA VAL A 261 -39.02 -15.04 -13.17
C VAL A 261 -38.55 -13.99 -12.15
N ALA A 262 -38.60 -12.72 -12.56
CA ALA A 262 -39.10 -11.54 -11.84
C ALA A 262 -39.28 -11.63 -10.30
N SER A 263 -38.26 -12.06 -9.57
CA SER A 263 -38.12 -11.76 -8.16
C SER A 263 -37.33 -10.47 -8.08
N PHE A 264 -38.09 -9.38 -7.97
CA PHE A 264 -37.58 -8.05 -7.69
C PHE A 264 -36.84 -8.12 -6.35
N HIS A 265 -35.57 -8.51 -6.38
CA HIS A 265 -34.65 -8.36 -5.26
C HIS A 265 -34.50 -6.86 -5.06
N LEU A 266 -35.36 -6.29 -4.20
CA LEU A 266 -35.12 -5.02 -3.55
C LEU A 266 -33.72 -5.13 -2.95
N SER A 267 -32.74 -4.49 -3.59
CA SER A 267 -31.42 -4.29 -3.03
C SER A 267 -31.57 -3.84 -1.58
N SER A 268 -30.67 -4.26 -0.69
CA SER A 268 -30.75 -3.95 0.74
C SER A 268 -31.06 -2.47 1.01
N THR A 269 -30.63 -1.57 0.13
CA THR A 269 -30.97 -0.14 0.09
C THR A 269 -32.47 0.16 0.12
N TRP A 270 -33.30 -0.52 -0.68
CA TRP A 270 -34.74 -0.26 -0.72
C TRP A 270 -35.47 -0.79 0.52
N LYS A 271 -34.96 -1.87 1.14
CA LYS A 271 -35.47 -2.35 2.43
C LYS A 271 -35.27 -1.30 3.54
N PHE A 272 -34.11 -0.63 3.58
CA PHE A 272 -33.85 0.46 4.52
C PHE A 272 -34.76 1.67 4.27
N ILE A 273 -34.97 2.05 3.00
CA ILE A 273 -35.85 3.16 2.65
C ILE A 273 -37.30 2.86 3.06
N LEU A 274 -37.81 1.66 2.78
CA LEU A 274 -39.16 1.26 3.17
C LEU A 274 -39.33 1.13 4.68
N LEU A 275 -38.33 0.62 5.40
CA LEU A 275 -38.35 0.59 6.87
C LEU A 275 -38.33 2.00 7.46
N GLY A 276 -37.51 2.90 6.90
CA GLY A 276 -37.41 4.29 7.35
C GLY A 276 -38.71 5.07 7.11
N VAL A 277 -39.21 5.04 5.87
CA VAL A 277 -40.47 5.73 5.50
C VAL A 277 -41.66 5.08 6.20
N GLY A 278 -41.73 3.75 6.24
CA GLY A 278 -42.77 3.01 6.93
C GLY A 278 -42.80 3.30 8.43
N GLY A 279 -41.62 3.29 9.08
CA GLY A 279 -41.48 3.65 10.49
C GLY A 279 -41.88 5.10 10.77
N PHE A 280 -41.46 6.05 9.93
CA PHE A 280 -41.83 7.46 10.06
C PHE A 280 -43.35 7.65 9.91
N LEU A 281 -43.98 7.04 8.90
CA LEU A 281 -45.42 7.13 8.70
C LEU A 281 -46.20 6.51 9.86
N LEU A 282 -45.74 5.37 10.38
CA LEU A 282 -46.39 4.70 11.51
C LEU A 282 -46.28 5.54 12.79
N LEU A 283 -45.10 6.11 13.08
CA LEU A 283 -44.91 7.02 14.21
C LEU A 283 -45.72 8.32 14.05
N ALA A 284 -45.79 8.88 12.84
CA ALA A 284 -46.61 10.06 12.56
C ALA A 284 -48.11 9.75 12.75
N LEU A 285 -48.57 8.56 12.36
CA LEU A 285 -49.95 8.15 12.51
C LEU A 285 -50.30 7.90 13.98
N LEU A 286 -49.41 7.26 14.75
CA LEU A 286 -49.55 7.11 16.19
C LEU A 286 -49.52 8.45 16.93
N SER A 287 -48.67 9.40 16.53
CA SER A 287 -48.63 10.73 17.14
C SER A 287 -49.91 11.52 16.85
N GLN A 288 -50.43 11.43 15.62
CA GLN A 288 -51.71 12.02 15.26
C GLN A 288 -52.87 11.42 16.07
N ILE A 289 -52.91 10.10 16.26
CA ILE A 289 -53.95 9.44 17.07
C ILE A 289 -53.85 9.86 18.53
N THR A 290 -52.65 9.84 19.12
CA THR A 290 -52.46 10.17 20.55
C THR A 290 -52.67 11.64 20.87
N TRP A 291 -52.40 12.56 19.92
CA TRP A 291 -52.67 13.99 20.10
C TRP A 291 -54.03 14.45 19.58
N ARG A 292 -54.80 13.60 18.90
CA ARG A 292 -56.14 13.95 18.38
C ARG A 292 -57.08 14.42 19.48
N ASP A 293 -57.02 13.76 20.63
CA ASP A 293 -57.90 14.05 21.77
C ASP A 293 -57.35 15.15 22.70
N ARG A 294 -56.11 15.58 22.48
CA ARG A 294 -55.49 16.67 23.25
C ARG A 294 -55.97 18.05 22.80
N LEU A 295 -56.28 18.22 21.51
CA LEU A 295 -56.72 19.49 20.93
C LEU A 295 -58.22 19.77 21.16
N THR A 296 -59.05 18.75 21.38
CA THR A 296 -60.48 18.90 21.70
C THR A 296 -60.70 19.42 23.11
N GLY A 297 -59.87 19.01 24.09
CA GLY A 297 -60.01 19.42 25.48
C GLY A 297 -59.81 20.93 25.74
N VAL A 298 -58.96 21.61 24.97
CA VAL A 298 -58.72 23.06 25.12
C VAL A 298 -59.87 23.86 24.49
N ARG A 299 -60.42 23.39 23.36
CA ARG A 299 -61.52 24.05 22.64
C ARG A 299 -62.82 24.04 23.45
N GLN A 300 -63.09 22.97 24.18
CA GLN A 300 -64.28 22.88 25.05
C GLN A 300 -64.28 23.95 26.14
N ARG A 301 -63.14 24.18 26.81
CA ARG A 301 -63.03 25.18 27.88
C ARG A 301 -63.25 26.62 27.42
N LEU A 302 -62.88 26.96 26.18
CA LEU A 302 -63.11 28.30 25.61
C LEU A 302 -64.58 28.53 25.20
N VAL A 303 -65.29 27.47 24.78
CA VAL A 303 -66.71 27.56 24.40
C VAL A 303 -67.61 27.57 25.63
N GLU A 304 -67.24 26.84 26.69
CA GLU A 304 -67.99 26.79 27.95
C GLU A 304 -67.71 28.00 28.85
N GLY A 305 -66.49 28.56 28.83
CA GLY A 305 -66.13 29.77 29.57
C GLY A 305 -66.77 31.08 29.05
N ASN A 306 -67.42 31.05 27.88
CA ASN A 306 -68.14 32.20 27.30
C ASN A 306 -69.66 32.14 27.52
N LYS A 307 -70.14 31.21 28.37
CA LYS A 307 -71.57 31.01 28.68
C LYS A 307 -71.97 31.43 30.12
N SER A 308 -71.11 32.14 30.83
CA SER A 308 -71.41 32.74 32.15
C SER A 308 -71.71 34.22 32.05
#